data_AF-A0AAV9XR71-F1
#
_entry.id   AF-A0AAV9XR71-F1
#
_cell.length_a   1.000
_cell.length_b   1.000
_cell.length_c   1.000
_cell.angle_alpha   90.00
_cell.angle_beta   90.00
_cell.angle_gamma   90.00
#
_symmetry.space_group_name_H-M   'P 1'
#
loop_
_entity.id
_entity.type
_entity.pdbx_description
1 polymer ?
#
loop_
_entity_poly.entity_id
_entity_poly.type
_entity_poly.pdbx_seq_one_letter_code
_entity_poly.pdbx_strand_id
1 'polypeptide(L)'
;MEEVGLDARIIKVASLGLDEKWLGKNVADYRTRMALDNLKKRWGSGNVAGEGGEFETLVMGCRGWSKRVEVIKSETVNEDCEVYWTRFLDTKVVDVTEPGQLSLPPKPPILDDEFRRILHQVEEPKVSMPPISNTNLPKPPAPFHTTIERSPNNIYIANLHNELGNIAEQVTSIFTQLRQHLQEASANEKQITSTLLLLRSMSDFHSVNKAYSPFFSTFPNPPSRVCISIGEAMPSRIDVLLSTMVDIPPTEDRRKALHVQSRSYWAPANVGPYSQAIATSGIVTIAGMIGLVPHTMKVWEAEGIKGEIALSLQSMIRVGREMNIHGTKGWLGGVGYVIDPSYVKTMKQIWLAWFQGDYAAEDDSMNGETIDPDLNNQMELQGYFEKSDEDITPPKQRKLNSRVPPPLLILHVAQLPIGSNVEFACLGLDSAFIRGKAAAGKSDDEESDLSKQNWDLGNSVSESLDGNLIWSSFKIGPHLLVWGALKGNINDFATSVKKIQTEEYSPISLTIYLDPQTWEHTNNLTAKLTDAGFSGVACLPVFNISWTAHEEDAESSGYSVGFALRATRTS
;
A
#
# COMPACT_ATOMS: atom_id res chain seq x y z
N MET A 1 3.03 -16.57 -23.37
CA MET A 1 2.18 -17.20 -24.41
C MET A 1 2.91 -17.26 -25.75
N GLU A 2 3.47 -16.14 -26.21
CA GLU A 2 4.24 -16.06 -27.47
C GLU A 2 5.46 -17.00 -27.49
N GLU A 3 6.27 -17.02 -26.43
CA GLU A 3 7.49 -17.85 -26.33
C GLU A 3 7.24 -19.35 -26.50
N VAL A 4 6.09 -19.83 -26.03
CA VAL A 4 5.66 -21.24 -26.15
C VAL A 4 4.87 -21.50 -27.43
N GLY A 5 4.67 -20.49 -28.27
CA GLY A 5 3.96 -20.59 -29.54
C GLY A 5 2.46 -20.87 -29.40
N LEU A 6 1.82 -20.33 -28.36
CA LEU A 6 0.38 -20.49 -28.16
C LEU A 6 -0.40 -19.67 -29.19
N ASP A 7 -1.29 -20.32 -29.95
CA ASP A 7 -2.26 -19.68 -30.84
C ASP A 7 -3.61 -19.60 -30.11
N ALA A 8 -3.82 -18.50 -29.37
CA ALA A 8 -5.05 -18.25 -28.61
C ALA A 8 -5.79 -17.08 -29.24
N ARG A 9 -6.92 -17.34 -29.90
CA ARG A 9 -7.63 -16.33 -30.70
C ARG A 9 -8.84 -15.80 -29.97
N ILE A 10 -9.06 -14.49 -30.05
CA ILE A 10 -10.28 -13.84 -29.54
C ILE A 10 -11.49 -14.35 -30.34
N ILE A 11 -12.50 -14.90 -29.66
CA ILE A 11 -13.72 -15.45 -30.27
C ILE A 11 -14.99 -14.73 -29.84
N LYS A 12 -14.93 -13.91 -28.80
CA LYS A 12 -16.03 -13.06 -28.34
C LYS A 12 -15.44 -11.79 -27.76
N VAL A 13 -16.14 -10.68 -27.92
CA VAL A 13 -15.85 -9.39 -27.28
C VAL A 13 -17.15 -8.79 -26.74
N ALA A 14 -17.07 -8.18 -25.56
CA ALA A 14 -18.22 -7.63 -24.84
C ALA A 14 -17.85 -6.39 -24.01
N SER A 15 -16.90 -5.58 -24.49
CA SER A 15 -16.41 -4.40 -23.77
C SER A 15 -16.20 -3.21 -24.70
N LEU A 16 -16.36 -2.01 -24.14
CA LEU A 16 -16.15 -0.75 -24.83
C LEU A 16 -14.73 -0.69 -25.46
N GLY A 17 -14.68 -0.37 -26.75
CA GLY A 17 -13.43 -0.32 -27.52
C GLY A 17 -13.03 -1.63 -28.20
N LEU A 18 -13.70 -2.75 -27.89
CA LEU A 18 -13.54 -4.03 -28.59
C LEU A 18 -14.70 -4.26 -29.56
N ASP A 19 -14.43 -4.01 -30.85
CA ASP A 19 -15.36 -4.26 -31.96
C ASP A 19 -15.07 -5.61 -32.68
N GLU A 20 -15.84 -5.89 -33.74
CA GLU A 20 -15.69 -7.10 -34.56
C GLU A 20 -14.27 -7.34 -35.09
N LYS A 21 -13.44 -6.30 -35.24
CA LYS A 21 -12.08 -6.40 -35.80
C LYS A 21 -11.11 -7.11 -34.84
N TRP A 22 -11.51 -7.34 -33.60
CA TRP A 22 -10.74 -8.09 -32.62
C TRP A 22 -10.91 -9.59 -32.77
N LEU A 23 -12.02 -10.05 -33.34
CA LEU A 23 -12.28 -11.48 -33.54
C LEU A 23 -11.21 -12.10 -34.44
N GLY A 24 -10.72 -13.27 -34.03
CA GLY A 24 -9.67 -14.02 -34.71
C GLY A 24 -8.24 -13.55 -34.42
N LYS A 25 -8.02 -12.39 -33.76
CA LYS A 25 -6.68 -11.96 -33.40
C LYS A 25 -6.09 -12.86 -32.31
N ASN A 26 -4.83 -13.25 -32.49
CA ASN A 26 -4.10 -14.02 -31.48
C ASN A 26 -3.69 -13.09 -30.32
N VAL A 27 -4.14 -13.38 -29.10
CA VAL A 27 -3.80 -12.62 -27.89
C VAL A 27 -2.34 -12.79 -27.47
N ALA A 28 -1.66 -13.83 -27.95
CA ALA A 28 -0.24 -14.02 -27.72
C ALA A 28 0.63 -13.04 -28.54
N ASP A 29 0.13 -12.56 -29.69
CA ASP A 29 0.88 -11.68 -30.60
C ASP A 29 1.16 -10.31 -29.96
N TYR A 30 2.40 -9.84 -30.08
CA TYR A 30 2.85 -8.55 -29.52
C TYR A 30 1.96 -7.38 -29.95
N ARG A 31 1.56 -7.33 -31.23
CA ARG A 31 0.73 -6.24 -31.75
C ARG A 31 -0.66 -6.23 -31.12
N THR A 32 -1.28 -7.39 -30.96
CA THR A 32 -2.58 -7.52 -30.29
C THR A 32 -2.47 -7.08 -28.84
N ARG A 33 -1.43 -7.52 -28.12
CA ARG A 33 -1.20 -7.15 -26.71
C ARG A 33 -1.03 -5.65 -26.52
N MET A 34 -0.22 -5.00 -27.37
CA MET A 34 -0.04 -3.54 -27.33
C MET A 34 -1.33 -2.79 -27.66
N ALA A 35 -2.14 -3.30 -28.58
CA ALA A 35 -3.42 -2.69 -28.87
C ALA A 35 -4.42 -2.82 -27.70
N LEU A 36 -4.44 -3.98 -27.00
CA LEU A 36 -5.26 -4.18 -25.79
C LEU A 36 -4.80 -3.27 -24.65
N ASP A 37 -3.48 -3.13 -24.46
CA ASP A 37 -2.93 -2.23 -23.44
C ASP A 37 -3.29 -0.75 -23.70
N ASN A 38 -3.19 -0.31 -24.96
CA ASN A 38 -3.63 1.03 -25.34
C ASN A 38 -5.13 1.26 -25.13
N LEU A 39 -5.97 0.25 -25.33
CA LEU A 39 -7.39 0.32 -25.01
C LEU A 39 -7.62 0.46 -23.50
N LYS A 40 -6.92 -0.34 -22.68
CA LYS A 40 -6.95 -0.23 -21.20
C LYS A 40 -6.58 1.18 -20.77
N LYS A 41 -5.48 1.74 -21.29
CA LYS A 41 -5.02 3.11 -21.00
C LYS A 41 -6.05 4.17 -21.38
N ARG A 42 -6.73 4.01 -22.52
CA ARG A 42 -7.68 5.00 -23.04
C ARG A 42 -9.03 4.99 -22.33
N TRP A 43 -9.55 3.81 -22.00
CA TRP A 43 -10.93 3.67 -21.50
C TRP A 43 -11.00 3.30 -20.03
N GLY A 44 -9.86 3.13 -19.35
CA GLY A 44 -9.76 2.90 -17.89
C GLY A 44 -10.47 1.64 -17.40
N SER A 45 -10.95 0.79 -18.31
CA SER A 45 -11.71 -0.43 -18.07
C SER A 45 -11.21 -1.50 -19.02
N GLY A 46 -10.97 -2.69 -18.48
CA GLY A 46 -10.55 -3.86 -19.25
C GLY A 46 -9.25 -4.49 -18.74
N ASN A 47 -9.31 -5.76 -18.38
CA ASN A 47 -8.16 -6.61 -18.15
C ASN A 47 -7.58 -7.05 -19.51
N VAL A 48 -6.28 -6.80 -19.73
CA VAL A 48 -5.58 -7.22 -20.97
C VAL A 48 -5.58 -8.74 -21.13
N ALA A 49 -5.78 -9.49 -20.05
CA ALA A 49 -5.93 -10.94 -20.07
C ALA A 49 -7.38 -11.42 -20.31
N GLY A 50 -8.36 -10.52 -20.38
CA GLY A 50 -9.78 -10.86 -20.60
C GLY A 50 -10.49 -11.46 -19.39
N GLU A 51 -9.87 -11.45 -18.20
CA GLU A 51 -10.45 -12.06 -16.98
C GLU A 51 -11.73 -11.35 -16.49
N GLY A 52 -11.96 -10.11 -16.91
CA GLY A 52 -13.18 -9.35 -16.59
C GLY A 52 -14.35 -9.65 -17.52
N GLY A 53 -14.20 -10.62 -18.44
CA GLY A 53 -15.21 -10.97 -19.44
C GLY A 53 -15.22 -10.04 -20.65
N GLU A 54 -14.17 -9.22 -20.82
CA GLU A 54 -14.05 -8.28 -21.94
C GLU A 54 -14.00 -9.01 -23.28
N PHE A 55 -13.33 -10.17 -23.29
CA PHE A 55 -13.25 -11.03 -24.44
C PHE A 55 -13.02 -12.49 -24.02
N GLU A 56 -13.47 -13.43 -24.86
CA GLU A 56 -13.21 -14.86 -24.69
C GLU A 56 -12.18 -15.31 -25.73
N THR A 57 -11.35 -16.28 -25.39
CA THR A 57 -10.37 -16.85 -26.31
C THR A 57 -10.55 -18.35 -26.52
N LEU A 58 -10.21 -18.81 -27.72
CA LEU A 58 -10.10 -20.23 -28.05
C LEU A 58 -8.66 -20.54 -28.44
N VAL A 59 -8.09 -21.54 -27.78
CA VAL A 59 -6.75 -22.05 -28.11
C VAL A 59 -6.85 -22.96 -29.33
N MET A 60 -6.32 -22.48 -30.45
CA MET A 60 -6.31 -23.19 -31.73
C MET A 60 -5.16 -24.20 -31.81
N GLY A 61 -4.06 -23.94 -31.12
CA GLY A 61 -2.91 -24.83 -31.09
C GLY A 61 -1.76 -24.27 -30.26
N CYS A 62 -0.70 -25.06 -30.10
CA CYS A 62 0.52 -24.68 -29.41
C CYS A 62 1.72 -25.42 -30.00
N ARG A 63 2.94 -24.89 -29.84
CA ARG A 63 4.16 -25.59 -30.23
C ARG A 63 4.29 -26.90 -29.42
N GLY A 64 4.58 -28.00 -30.10
CA GLY A 64 4.69 -29.33 -29.48
C GLY A 64 3.38 -30.09 -29.32
N TRP A 65 2.25 -29.52 -29.72
CA TRP A 65 1.02 -30.28 -29.85
C TRP A 65 1.01 -31.05 -31.17
N SER A 66 0.58 -32.31 -31.11
CA SER A 66 0.46 -33.17 -32.29
C SER A 66 -0.74 -32.82 -33.16
N LYS A 67 -1.70 -32.05 -32.63
CA LYS A 67 -2.94 -31.65 -33.30
C LYS A 67 -3.24 -30.18 -33.06
N ARG A 68 -3.94 -29.56 -34.02
CA ARG A 68 -4.48 -28.19 -33.89
C ARG A 68 -5.88 -28.11 -34.47
N VAL A 69 -6.63 -27.11 -34.04
CA VAL A 69 -7.95 -26.78 -34.60
C VAL A 69 -7.77 -25.86 -35.81
N GLU A 70 -8.40 -26.20 -36.92
CA GLU A 70 -8.48 -25.38 -38.12
C GLU A 70 -9.94 -25.04 -38.39
N VAL A 71 -10.22 -23.74 -38.56
CA VAL A 71 -11.55 -23.24 -38.88
C VAL A 71 -11.69 -23.21 -40.39
N ILE A 72 -12.64 -23.98 -40.93
CA ILE A 72 -12.93 -24.02 -42.37
C ILE A 72 -13.93 -22.92 -42.71
N LYS A 73 -14.97 -22.77 -41.89
CA LYS A 73 -16.02 -21.78 -42.09
C LYS A 73 -16.50 -21.22 -40.75
N SER A 74 -16.60 -19.90 -40.68
CA SER A 74 -17.16 -19.17 -39.54
C SER A 74 -17.90 -17.92 -40.01
N GLU A 75 -18.78 -17.40 -39.16
CA GLU A 75 -19.44 -16.12 -39.35
C GLU A 75 -19.37 -15.28 -38.06
N THR A 76 -19.39 -13.96 -38.21
CA THR A 76 -19.49 -13.03 -37.08
C THR A 76 -20.95 -12.79 -36.75
N VAL A 77 -21.29 -12.91 -35.48
CA VAL A 77 -22.62 -12.63 -34.95
C VAL A 77 -22.54 -11.38 -34.07
N ASN A 78 -23.45 -10.45 -34.29
CA ASN A 78 -23.68 -9.31 -33.41
C ASN A 78 -24.92 -9.62 -32.56
N GLU A 79 -24.75 -9.59 -31.25
CA GLU A 79 -25.80 -9.78 -30.27
C GLU A 79 -25.93 -8.46 -29.50
N ASP A 80 -27.02 -7.74 -29.73
CA ASP A 80 -27.39 -6.49 -29.04
C ASP A 80 -26.29 -5.41 -28.99
N CYS A 81 -25.96 -4.83 -30.15
CA CYS A 81 -25.19 -3.57 -30.38
C CYS A 81 -23.78 -3.45 -29.78
N GLU A 82 -23.38 -4.30 -28.83
CA GLU A 82 -22.11 -4.16 -28.08
C GLU A 82 -21.43 -5.51 -27.79
N VAL A 83 -22.02 -6.64 -28.21
CA VAL A 83 -21.39 -7.97 -28.11
C VAL A 83 -21.20 -8.58 -29.50
N TYR A 84 -19.97 -8.98 -29.81
CA TYR A 84 -19.63 -9.66 -31.06
C TYR A 84 -18.99 -11.01 -30.75
N TRP A 85 -19.36 -12.05 -31.49
CA TRP A 85 -18.74 -13.37 -31.34
C TRP A 85 -18.64 -14.14 -32.65
N THR A 86 -17.69 -15.07 -32.70
CA THR A 86 -17.45 -15.95 -33.84
C THR A 86 -18.30 -17.21 -33.71
N ARG A 87 -19.25 -17.40 -34.62
CA ARG A 87 -19.95 -18.68 -34.79
C ARG A 87 -19.15 -19.57 -35.72
N PHE A 88 -18.64 -20.67 -35.19
CA PHE A 88 -17.98 -21.69 -35.99
C PHE A 88 -19.01 -22.57 -36.70
N LEU A 89 -19.00 -22.55 -38.03
CA LEU A 89 -19.91 -23.34 -38.87
C LEU A 89 -19.29 -24.69 -39.26
N ASP A 90 -17.96 -24.70 -39.47
CA ASP A 90 -17.21 -25.89 -39.80
C ASP A 90 -15.77 -25.79 -39.26
N THR A 91 -15.35 -26.81 -38.52
CA THR A 91 -14.03 -26.92 -37.88
C THR A 91 -13.51 -28.34 -38.00
N LYS A 92 -12.20 -28.48 -38.17
CA LYS A 92 -11.52 -29.77 -38.19
C LYS A 92 -10.33 -29.76 -37.24
N VAL A 93 -10.04 -30.90 -36.65
CA VAL A 93 -8.78 -31.12 -35.94
C VAL A 93 -7.80 -31.76 -36.91
N VAL A 94 -6.67 -31.11 -37.16
CA VAL A 94 -5.65 -31.58 -38.11
C VAL A 94 -4.39 -31.99 -37.36
N ASP A 95 -3.75 -33.05 -37.86
CA ASP A 95 -2.43 -33.45 -37.39
C ASP A 95 -1.37 -32.43 -37.82
N VAL A 96 -0.42 -32.16 -36.93
CA VAL A 96 0.72 -31.28 -37.18
C VAL A 96 1.87 -32.15 -37.68
N THR A 97 2.31 -31.94 -38.93
CA THR A 97 3.32 -32.78 -39.61
C THR A 97 4.65 -32.85 -38.86
N GLU A 98 5.06 -31.72 -38.26
CA GLU A 98 6.28 -31.61 -37.45
C GLU A 98 5.95 -30.83 -36.18
N PRO A 99 5.49 -31.51 -35.10
CA PRO A 99 5.28 -30.86 -33.83
C PRO A 99 6.63 -30.32 -33.33
N GLY A 100 6.78 -29.00 -33.23
CA GLY A 100 7.99 -28.39 -32.68
C GLY A 100 8.25 -28.87 -31.24
N GLN A 101 9.44 -28.65 -30.69
CA GLN A 101 9.70 -29.08 -29.32
C GLN A 101 8.84 -28.28 -28.31
N LEU A 102 8.18 -28.99 -27.39
CA LEU A 102 7.49 -28.36 -26.26
C LEU A 102 8.53 -27.71 -25.34
N SER A 103 8.46 -26.39 -25.18
CA SER A 103 9.26 -25.65 -24.21
C SER A 103 8.38 -25.23 -23.04
N LEU A 104 8.90 -25.40 -21.82
CA LEU A 104 8.32 -24.72 -20.67
C LEU A 104 8.70 -23.24 -20.77
N PRO A 105 7.76 -22.31 -20.52
CA PRO A 105 8.10 -20.90 -20.49
C PRO A 105 9.10 -20.65 -19.35
N PRO A 106 10.07 -19.75 -19.53
CA PRO A 106 10.95 -19.31 -18.46
C PRO A 106 10.10 -18.80 -17.29
N LYS A 107 10.42 -19.26 -16.08
CA LYS A 107 9.80 -18.71 -14.88
C LYS A 107 10.31 -17.29 -14.70
N PRO A 108 9.42 -16.30 -14.50
CA PRO A 108 9.86 -14.98 -14.12
C PRO A 108 10.73 -15.05 -12.87
N PRO A 109 11.81 -14.25 -12.81
CA PRO A 109 12.62 -14.13 -11.61
C PRO A 109 11.79 -13.59 -10.44
N ILE A 110 12.16 -13.98 -9.21
CA ILE A 110 11.43 -13.59 -7.99
C ILE A 110 11.48 -12.07 -7.80
N LEU A 111 12.67 -11.49 -7.96
CA LEU A 111 12.89 -10.05 -7.95
C LEU A 111 12.93 -9.48 -9.37
N ASP A 112 12.36 -8.29 -9.53
CA ASP A 112 12.52 -7.44 -10.69
C ASP A 112 13.97 -6.93 -10.78
N ASP A 113 14.37 -6.49 -11.98
CA ASP A 113 15.75 -6.05 -12.22
C ASP A 113 16.15 -4.85 -11.34
N GLU A 114 15.20 -4.01 -10.96
CA GLU A 114 15.41 -2.91 -10.00
C GLU A 114 15.80 -3.45 -8.61
N PHE A 115 15.09 -4.45 -8.10
CA PHE A 115 15.33 -5.01 -6.77
C PHE A 115 16.54 -5.94 -6.73
N ARG A 116 16.86 -6.63 -7.84
CA ARG A 116 18.13 -7.37 -7.93
C ARG A 116 19.32 -6.43 -7.81
N ARG A 117 19.29 -5.27 -8.48
CA ARG A 117 20.37 -4.26 -8.34
C ARG A 117 20.50 -3.75 -6.91
N ILE A 118 19.38 -3.42 -6.27
CA ILE A 118 19.38 -2.97 -4.86
C ILE A 118 19.95 -4.05 -3.94
N LEU A 119 19.52 -5.30 -4.12
CA LEU A 119 19.99 -6.42 -3.30
C LEU A 119 21.51 -6.62 -3.39
N HIS A 120 22.11 -6.38 -4.56
CA HIS A 120 23.56 -6.46 -4.76
C HIS A 120 24.36 -5.30 -4.13
N GLN A 121 23.72 -4.14 -3.89
CA GLN A 121 24.36 -2.96 -3.29
C GLN A 121 24.35 -2.99 -1.76
N VAL A 122 23.42 -3.75 -1.17
CA VAL A 122 23.19 -3.76 0.27
C VAL A 122 24.17 -4.71 0.96
N GLU A 123 24.86 -4.22 1.98
CA GLU A 123 25.76 -5.04 2.78
C GLU A 123 24.99 -6.06 3.63
N GLU A 124 25.59 -7.23 3.85
CA GLU A 124 25.04 -8.19 4.81
C GLU A 124 25.20 -7.70 6.25
N PRO A 125 24.26 -8.02 7.15
CA PRO A 125 24.38 -7.68 8.57
C PRO A 125 25.64 -8.34 9.16
N LYS A 126 26.65 -7.53 9.52
CA LYS A 126 27.96 -7.99 10.00
C LYS A 126 27.95 -8.52 11.44
N VAL A 127 26.87 -8.31 12.21
CA VAL A 127 26.79 -8.69 13.63
C VAL A 127 25.39 -9.19 13.98
N SER A 128 25.29 -10.44 14.43
CA SER A 128 24.16 -10.89 15.24
C SER A 128 24.33 -10.27 16.61
N MET A 129 23.56 -9.23 16.91
CA MET A 129 23.38 -8.84 18.31
C MET A 129 22.74 -10.02 19.04
N PRO A 130 23.09 -10.29 20.32
CA PRO A 130 22.36 -11.27 21.09
C PRO A 130 20.87 -10.90 21.04
N PRO A 131 19.96 -11.86 20.81
CA PRO A 131 18.54 -11.56 20.79
C PRO A 131 18.21 -10.85 22.09
N ILE A 132 17.73 -9.61 21.99
CA ILE A 132 17.19 -8.91 23.16
C ILE A 132 16.14 -9.86 23.71
N SER A 133 16.40 -10.41 24.90
CA SER A 133 15.55 -11.44 25.47
C SER A 133 14.15 -10.87 25.61
N ASN A 134 13.21 -11.45 24.84
CA ASN A 134 11.85 -11.01 24.53
C ASN A 134 10.89 -10.89 25.73
N THR A 135 11.35 -10.69 26.96
CA THR A 135 10.53 -11.06 28.13
C THR A 135 10.00 -9.92 28.98
N ASN A 136 10.39 -8.65 28.81
CA ASN A 136 9.92 -7.60 29.73
C ASN A 136 9.61 -6.27 29.03
N LEU A 137 8.67 -6.27 28.08
CA LEU A 137 7.92 -5.04 27.85
C LEU A 137 7.07 -4.79 29.11
N PRO A 138 7.09 -3.60 29.72
CA PRO A 138 6.25 -3.32 30.86
C PRO A 138 4.80 -3.43 30.42
N LYS A 139 3.95 -3.86 31.35
CA LYS A 139 2.52 -3.97 31.08
C LYS A 139 1.93 -2.57 30.99
N PRO A 140 0.95 -2.34 30.12
CA PRO A 140 0.26 -1.06 30.05
C PRO A 140 -0.35 -0.71 31.39
N PRO A 141 -0.37 0.57 31.75
CA PRO A 141 -1.06 1.03 32.94
C PRO A 141 -2.57 0.72 32.81
N ALA A 142 -3.15 0.16 33.87
CA ALA A 142 -4.59 -0.07 33.95
C ALA A 142 -5.30 1.11 34.63
N PRO A 143 -6.52 1.49 34.21
CA PRO A 143 -7.29 0.91 33.11
C PRO A 143 -6.79 1.33 31.72
N PHE A 144 -7.01 0.45 30.73
CA PHE A 144 -6.74 0.72 29.31
C PHE A 144 -8.01 1.22 28.63
N HIS A 145 -7.90 2.19 27.72
CA HIS A 145 -9.06 2.90 27.18
C HIS A 145 -9.13 2.87 25.66
N THR A 146 -10.34 2.63 25.14
CA THR A 146 -10.71 2.94 23.75
C THR A 146 -10.82 4.46 23.60
N THR A 147 -10.23 4.99 22.54
CA THR A 147 -10.25 6.43 22.23
C THR A 147 -10.86 6.65 20.84
N ILE A 148 -11.56 7.76 20.63
CA ILE A 148 -12.32 8.02 19.40
C ILE A 148 -12.15 9.48 18.99
N GLU A 149 -11.57 9.70 17.81
CA GLU A 149 -11.56 11.00 17.15
C GLU A 149 -12.66 11.02 16.08
N ARG A 150 -13.48 12.08 16.09
CA ARG A 150 -14.55 12.28 15.10
C ARG A 150 -14.33 13.61 14.39
N SER A 151 -14.13 13.54 13.09
CA SER A 151 -14.15 14.69 12.19
C SER A 151 -15.34 14.55 11.22
N PRO A 152 -15.79 15.62 10.56
CA PRO A 152 -16.95 15.57 9.65
C PRO A 152 -16.85 14.48 8.58
N ASN A 153 -15.64 14.21 8.08
CA ASN A 153 -15.39 13.27 6.98
C ASN A 153 -14.53 12.06 7.40
N ASN A 154 -14.18 11.93 8.68
CA ASN A 154 -13.29 10.86 9.14
C ASN A 154 -13.62 10.44 10.57
N ILE A 155 -13.45 9.16 10.86
CA ILE A 155 -13.53 8.63 12.23
C ILE A 155 -12.29 7.77 12.45
N TYR A 156 -11.61 8.02 13.57
CA TYR A 156 -10.55 7.14 14.02
C TYR A 156 -10.93 6.56 15.37
N ILE A 157 -11.07 5.23 15.40
CA ILE A 157 -11.36 4.49 16.62
C ILE A 157 -10.09 3.73 16.96
N ALA A 158 -9.50 4.03 18.12
CA ALA A 158 -8.26 3.42 18.56
C ALA A 158 -8.48 2.53 19.78
N ASN A 159 -7.73 1.44 19.83
CA ASN A 159 -7.63 0.54 20.99
C ASN A 159 -8.95 -0.17 21.35
N LEU A 160 -9.82 -0.52 20.38
CA LEU A 160 -11.00 -1.35 20.68
C LEU A 160 -10.56 -2.71 21.23
N HIS A 161 -11.20 -3.11 22.33
CA HIS A 161 -10.83 -4.33 23.05
C HIS A 161 -12.00 -4.91 23.84
N ASN A 162 -11.78 -6.09 24.39
CA ASN A 162 -12.64 -6.70 25.39
C ASN A 162 -11.76 -7.50 26.36
N GLU A 163 -12.03 -7.41 27.67
CA GLU A 163 -11.25 -8.09 28.71
C GLU A 163 -11.84 -9.45 29.13
N LEU A 164 -13.01 -9.78 28.59
CA LEU A 164 -13.77 -10.98 28.97
C LEU A 164 -13.80 -12.00 27.84
N GLY A 165 -13.76 -13.27 28.23
CA GLY A 165 -13.90 -14.39 27.30
C GLY A 165 -12.60 -14.77 26.59
N ASN A 166 -12.70 -15.79 25.76
CA ASN A 166 -11.59 -16.24 24.92
C ASN A 166 -11.39 -15.28 23.73
N ILE A 167 -10.31 -15.47 22.97
CA ILE A 167 -9.97 -14.57 21.86
C ILE A 167 -11.08 -14.43 20.80
N ALA A 168 -11.83 -15.50 20.50
CA ALA A 168 -12.91 -15.43 19.52
C ALA A 168 -14.11 -14.60 20.05
N GLU A 169 -14.42 -14.73 21.34
CA GLU A 169 -15.41 -13.90 22.03
C GLU A 169 -14.97 -12.44 22.11
N GLN A 170 -13.68 -12.17 22.38
CA GLN A 170 -13.12 -10.82 22.36
C GLN A 170 -13.26 -10.19 20.97
N VAL A 171 -12.87 -10.90 19.90
CA VAL A 171 -13.02 -10.41 18.51
C VAL A 171 -14.49 -10.10 18.19
N THR A 172 -15.41 -11.00 18.57
CA THR A 172 -16.86 -10.80 18.32
C THR A 172 -17.41 -9.59 19.07
N SER A 173 -16.98 -9.40 20.33
CA SER A 173 -17.33 -8.21 21.13
C SER A 173 -16.78 -6.93 20.51
N ILE A 174 -15.50 -6.91 20.11
CA ILE A 174 -14.84 -5.78 19.44
C ILE A 174 -15.62 -5.36 18.19
N PHE A 175 -16.02 -6.31 17.35
CA PHE A 175 -16.79 -6.02 16.15
C PHE A 175 -18.22 -5.56 16.44
N THR A 176 -18.80 -5.97 17.57
CA THR A 176 -20.11 -5.49 18.03
C THR A 176 -20.02 -4.02 18.47
N GLN A 177 -18.98 -3.68 19.24
CA GLN A 177 -18.66 -2.29 19.62
C GLN A 177 -18.37 -1.41 18.40
N LEU A 178 -17.60 -1.92 17.43
CA LEU A 178 -17.30 -1.20 16.19
C LEU A 178 -18.58 -0.86 15.43
N ARG A 179 -19.51 -1.81 15.25
CA ARG A 179 -20.82 -1.53 14.63
C ARG A 179 -21.60 -0.44 15.37
N GLN A 180 -21.61 -0.50 16.70
CA GLN A 180 -22.30 0.51 17.49
C GLN A 180 -21.71 1.91 17.24
N HIS A 181 -20.39 2.05 17.29
CA HIS A 181 -19.74 3.35 17.05
C HIS A 181 -19.90 3.86 15.62
N LEU A 182 -19.92 2.98 14.62
CA LEU A 182 -20.23 3.34 13.24
C LEU A 182 -21.67 3.85 13.12
N GLN A 183 -22.64 3.15 13.71
CA GLN A 183 -24.05 3.55 13.71
C GLN A 183 -24.27 4.89 14.39
N GLU A 184 -23.65 5.12 15.55
CA GLU A 184 -23.68 6.41 16.27
C GLU A 184 -23.18 7.58 15.41
N ALA A 185 -22.22 7.31 14.53
CA ALA A 185 -21.64 8.31 13.63
C ALA A 185 -22.29 8.32 12.23
N SER A 186 -23.40 7.60 12.03
CA SER A 186 -24.06 7.45 10.72
C SER A 186 -23.13 6.92 9.61
N ALA A 187 -22.13 6.13 10.00
CA ALA A 187 -21.17 5.46 9.12
C ALA A 187 -21.50 3.96 8.99
N ASN A 188 -20.86 3.29 8.02
CA ASN A 188 -21.04 1.86 7.75
C ASN A 188 -19.70 1.14 7.54
N GLU A 189 -19.72 -0.19 7.53
CA GLU A 189 -18.50 -1.01 7.45
C GLU A 189 -17.71 -0.82 6.13
N LYS A 190 -18.36 -0.39 5.04
CA LYS A 190 -17.70 -0.16 3.73
C LYS A 190 -16.81 1.07 3.73
N GLN A 191 -17.03 2.00 4.67
CA GLN A 191 -16.26 3.22 4.83
C GLN A 191 -14.96 3.00 5.63
N ILE A 192 -14.78 1.80 6.21
CA ILE A 192 -13.51 1.44 6.85
C ILE A 192 -12.44 1.30 5.76
N THR A 193 -11.38 2.09 5.90
CA THR A 193 -10.27 2.14 4.93
C THR A 193 -9.11 1.26 5.36
N SER A 194 -8.70 1.36 6.62
CA SER A 194 -7.59 0.61 7.18
C SER A 194 -7.87 0.13 8.61
N THR A 195 -7.23 -0.98 8.95
CA THR A 195 -7.29 -1.59 10.28
C THR A 195 -5.90 -1.97 10.76
N LEU A 196 -5.62 -1.72 12.04
CA LEU A 196 -4.43 -2.15 12.74
C LEU A 196 -4.86 -3.15 13.80
N LEU A 197 -4.53 -4.42 13.57
CA LEU A 197 -4.95 -5.55 14.38
C LEU A 197 -3.75 -6.09 15.16
N LEU A 198 -3.70 -5.85 16.46
CA LEU A 198 -2.62 -6.31 17.32
C LEU A 198 -3.04 -7.58 18.04
N LEU A 199 -2.15 -8.57 18.06
CA LEU A 199 -2.36 -9.85 18.74
C LEU A 199 -1.35 -10.03 19.87
N ARG A 200 -1.76 -10.75 20.94
CA ARG A 200 -0.79 -11.25 21.92
C ARG A 200 0.16 -12.24 21.27
N SER A 201 -0.38 -13.21 20.52
CA SER A 201 0.41 -14.26 19.87
C SER A 201 -0.05 -14.49 18.43
N MET A 202 0.89 -14.70 17.51
CA MET A 202 0.57 -15.11 16.14
C MET A 202 0.01 -16.53 16.04
N SER A 203 0.09 -17.33 17.11
CA SER A 203 -0.56 -18.64 17.17
C SER A 203 -2.09 -18.55 16.99
N ASP A 204 -2.69 -17.44 17.43
CA ASP A 204 -4.14 -17.26 17.38
C ASP A 204 -4.64 -16.67 16.06
N PHE A 205 -3.73 -16.36 15.12
CA PHE A 205 -4.03 -15.71 13.85
C PHE A 205 -5.16 -16.40 13.06
N HIS A 206 -5.15 -17.73 12.99
CA HIS A 206 -6.19 -18.50 12.31
C HIS A 206 -7.56 -18.40 13.01
N SER A 207 -7.57 -18.42 14.35
CA SER A 207 -8.79 -18.28 15.16
C SER A 207 -9.40 -16.90 14.99
N VAL A 208 -8.57 -15.85 15.06
CA VAL A 208 -8.97 -14.46 14.85
C VAL A 208 -9.52 -14.26 13.44
N ASN A 209 -8.85 -14.76 12.40
CA ASN A 209 -9.33 -14.63 11.02
C ASN A 209 -10.69 -15.30 10.80
N LYS A 210 -10.98 -16.40 11.51
CA LYS A 210 -12.28 -17.07 11.45
C LYS A 210 -13.40 -16.21 12.04
N ALA A 211 -13.12 -15.44 13.10
CA ALA A 211 -14.07 -14.51 13.71
C ALA A 211 -14.14 -13.14 13.01
N TYR A 212 -13.04 -12.72 12.35
CA TYR A 212 -12.93 -11.47 11.61
C TYR A 212 -13.67 -11.54 10.25
N SER A 213 -13.51 -12.64 9.52
CA SER A 213 -14.04 -12.79 8.15
C SER A 213 -15.54 -12.48 8.02
N PRO A 214 -16.44 -12.97 8.89
CA PRO A 214 -17.88 -12.74 8.78
C PRO A 214 -18.29 -11.27 8.87
N PHE A 215 -17.47 -10.42 9.51
CA PHE A 215 -17.77 -9.00 9.65
C PHE A 215 -17.67 -8.27 8.31
N PHE A 216 -16.69 -8.65 7.50
CA PHE A 216 -16.40 -8.00 6.22
C PHE A 216 -16.87 -8.80 5.00
N SER A 217 -17.41 -10.01 5.17
CA SER A 217 -17.90 -10.84 4.06
C SER A 217 -19.21 -10.35 3.44
N THR A 218 -19.89 -9.39 4.07
CA THR A 218 -21.16 -8.83 3.57
C THR A 218 -20.97 -7.90 2.38
N PHE A 219 -19.73 -7.48 2.09
CA PHE A 219 -19.39 -6.65 0.96
C PHE A 219 -18.03 -7.05 0.36
N PRO A 220 -17.83 -6.88 -0.96
CA PRO A 220 -16.51 -7.14 -1.55
C PRO A 220 -15.51 -6.09 -1.09
N ASN A 221 -14.22 -6.44 -1.09
CA ASN A 221 -13.11 -5.53 -0.80
C ASN A 221 -13.10 -5.00 0.65
N PRO A 222 -12.81 -5.85 1.65
CA PRO A 222 -12.56 -5.46 3.04
C PRO A 222 -11.48 -4.36 3.18
N PRO A 223 -11.32 -3.70 4.34
CA PRO A 223 -10.29 -2.67 4.54
C PRO A 223 -8.87 -3.21 4.35
N SER A 224 -7.91 -2.31 4.15
CA SER A 224 -6.49 -2.66 4.28
C SER A 224 -6.17 -3.03 5.74
N ARG A 225 -5.18 -3.90 5.94
CA ARG A 225 -4.91 -4.44 7.27
C ARG A 225 -3.42 -4.59 7.53
N VAL A 226 -2.99 -4.11 8.68
CA VAL A 226 -1.73 -4.46 9.33
C VAL A 226 -2.07 -5.39 10.49
N CYS A 227 -1.44 -6.56 10.55
CA CYS A 227 -1.67 -7.52 11.62
C CYS A 227 -0.34 -8.00 12.20
N ILE A 228 -0.04 -7.59 13.43
CA ILE A 228 1.24 -7.82 14.09
C ILE A 228 1.02 -8.33 15.51
N SER A 229 2.03 -8.98 16.09
CA SER A 229 2.02 -9.38 17.50
C SER A 229 2.95 -8.51 18.31
N ILE A 230 2.44 -8.04 19.45
CA ILE A 230 3.20 -7.25 20.44
C ILE A 230 3.54 -8.08 21.69
N GLY A 231 3.27 -9.38 21.69
CA GLY A 231 3.66 -10.30 22.75
C GLY A 231 3.09 -9.92 24.12
N GLU A 232 3.94 -10.03 25.14
CA GLU A 232 3.58 -9.78 26.53
C GLU A 232 3.33 -8.30 26.88
N ALA A 233 3.62 -7.37 25.95
CA ALA A 233 3.22 -5.97 26.12
C ALA A 233 1.71 -5.75 25.98
N MET A 234 1.00 -6.75 25.46
CA MET A 234 -0.45 -6.72 25.41
C MET A 234 -1.03 -6.63 26.83
N PRO A 235 -1.97 -5.70 27.11
CA PRO A 235 -2.60 -5.57 28.43
C PRO A 235 -3.12 -6.88 28.99
N SER A 236 -3.09 -7.04 30.32
CA SER A 236 -3.59 -8.26 30.95
C SER A 236 -5.07 -8.48 30.59
N ARG A 237 -5.46 -9.73 30.31
CA ARG A 237 -6.82 -10.15 29.88
C ARG A 237 -7.25 -9.72 28.47
N ILE A 238 -6.43 -8.94 27.77
CA ILE A 238 -6.68 -8.56 26.38
C ILE A 238 -5.77 -9.41 25.50
N ASP A 239 -6.31 -10.07 24.48
CA ASP A 239 -5.54 -10.88 23.54
C ASP A 239 -5.53 -10.29 22.13
N VAL A 240 -6.44 -9.37 21.87
CA VAL A 240 -6.61 -8.67 20.59
C VAL A 240 -6.97 -7.20 20.80
N LEU A 241 -6.30 -6.32 20.05
CA LEU A 241 -6.65 -4.89 19.94
C LEU A 241 -6.94 -4.55 18.48
N LEU A 242 -7.94 -3.71 18.26
CA LEU A 242 -8.29 -3.21 16.95
C LEU A 242 -8.32 -1.68 16.95
N SER A 243 -7.55 -1.08 16.04
CA SER A 243 -7.71 0.33 15.67
C SER A 243 -8.19 0.42 14.23
N THR A 244 -9.14 1.30 13.94
CA THR A 244 -9.77 1.42 12.62
C THR A 244 -9.84 2.86 12.17
N MET A 245 -9.50 3.09 10.90
CA MET A 245 -9.75 4.36 10.21
C MET A 245 -10.96 4.23 9.31
N VAL A 246 -11.85 5.21 9.40
CA VAL A 246 -13.08 5.32 8.60
C VAL A 246 -13.02 6.64 7.87
N ASP A 247 -13.13 6.60 6.55
CA ASP A 247 -13.24 7.81 5.74
C ASP A 247 -14.66 7.87 5.17
N ILE A 248 -15.29 9.03 5.35
CA ILE A 248 -16.63 9.37 4.90
C ILE A 248 -16.45 10.43 3.81
N PRO A 249 -16.06 10.03 2.60
CA PRO A 249 -15.75 11.00 1.59
C PRO A 249 -17.04 11.62 1.00
N PRO A 250 -16.95 12.79 0.35
CA PRO A 250 -18.08 13.39 -0.37
C PRO A 250 -18.64 12.44 -1.44
N THR A 251 -19.90 12.63 -1.84
CA THR A 251 -20.69 11.72 -2.71
C THR A 251 -20.05 11.35 -4.05
N GLU A 252 -19.07 12.13 -4.54
CA GLU A 252 -18.40 11.91 -5.83
C GLU A 252 -17.12 11.06 -5.74
N ASP A 253 -16.63 10.77 -4.54
CA ASP A 253 -15.37 10.06 -4.34
C ASP A 253 -15.60 8.54 -4.28
N ARG A 254 -14.98 7.83 -5.23
CA ARG A 254 -15.14 6.38 -5.36
C ARG A 254 -14.02 5.66 -4.65
N ARG A 255 -14.38 4.93 -3.59
CA ARG A 255 -13.51 3.93 -2.95
C ARG A 255 -13.01 2.92 -3.97
N LYS A 256 -11.68 2.81 -4.13
CA LYS A 256 -11.01 1.76 -4.91
C LYS A 256 -10.32 0.79 -3.98
N ALA A 257 -10.20 -0.45 -4.41
CA ALA A 257 -9.56 -1.50 -3.64
C ALA A 257 -8.81 -2.46 -4.55
N LEU A 258 -7.68 -2.96 -4.07
CA LEU A 258 -6.94 -4.05 -4.71
C LEU A 258 -6.94 -5.28 -3.83
N HIS A 259 -7.34 -6.40 -4.42
CA HIS A 259 -7.41 -7.70 -3.77
C HIS A 259 -6.97 -8.80 -4.74
N VAL A 260 -5.72 -9.22 -4.66
CA VAL A 260 -5.18 -10.29 -5.51
C VAL A 260 -5.74 -11.64 -5.05
N GLN A 261 -6.57 -12.27 -5.88
CA GLN A 261 -7.21 -13.56 -5.57
C GLN A 261 -6.43 -14.77 -6.07
N SER A 262 -5.73 -14.62 -7.20
CA SER A 262 -5.07 -15.71 -7.90
C SER A 262 -3.58 -15.80 -7.57
N ARG A 263 -3.04 -17.02 -7.49
CA ARG A 263 -1.60 -17.23 -7.43
C ARG A 263 -0.99 -16.92 -8.79
N SER A 264 -0.05 -15.99 -8.83
CA SER A 264 0.66 -15.56 -10.02
C SER A 264 2.14 -15.36 -9.73
N TYR A 265 2.91 -14.88 -10.71
CA TYR A 265 4.29 -14.44 -10.50
C TYR A 265 4.39 -12.93 -10.16
N TRP A 266 3.27 -12.21 -10.17
CA TRP A 266 3.24 -10.76 -9.98
C TRP A 266 3.14 -10.35 -8.52
N ALA A 267 2.09 -10.75 -7.80
CA ALA A 267 1.91 -10.37 -6.40
C ALA A 267 1.40 -11.56 -5.58
N PRO A 268 1.74 -11.64 -4.28
CA PRO A 268 1.20 -12.67 -3.40
C PRO A 268 -0.33 -12.61 -3.42
N ALA A 269 -0.96 -13.78 -3.51
CA ALA A 269 -2.40 -13.88 -3.31
C ALA A 269 -2.74 -13.48 -1.88
N ASN A 270 -3.90 -12.88 -1.69
CA ASN A 270 -4.32 -12.47 -0.37
C ASN A 270 -4.56 -13.71 0.52
N VAL A 271 -3.99 -13.71 1.72
CA VAL A 271 -4.06 -14.82 2.67
C VAL A 271 -5.17 -14.65 3.72
N GLY A 272 -5.79 -13.48 3.80
CA GLY A 272 -6.77 -13.16 4.84
C GLY A 272 -7.92 -12.27 4.37
N PRO A 273 -8.89 -12.00 5.26
CA PRO A 273 -10.06 -11.19 4.96
C PRO A 273 -9.75 -9.67 4.98
N TYR A 274 -8.82 -9.21 4.15
CA TYR A 274 -8.42 -7.81 4.02
C TYR A 274 -8.16 -7.47 2.56
N SER A 275 -8.10 -6.19 2.17
CA SER A 275 -7.60 -5.79 0.84
C SER A 275 -6.13 -5.41 0.93
N GLN A 276 -5.35 -5.70 -0.10
CA GLN A 276 -3.93 -5.31 -0.14
C GLN A 276 -3.75 -3.80 -0.18
N ALA A 277 -4.72 -3.09 -0.77
CA ALA A 277 -4.76 -1.64 -0.74
C ALA A 277 -6.19 -1.12 -0.81
N ILE A 278 -6.44 0.01 -0.16
CA ILE A 278 -7.67 0.80 -0.29
C ILE A 278 -7.30 2.24 -0.62
N ALA A 279 -7.92 2.80 -1.66
CA ALA A 279 -7.80 4.21 -1.99
C ALA A 279 -9.14 4.94 -1.79
N THR A 280 -9.08 6.08 -1.11
CA THR A 280 -10.19 7.01 -0.94
C THR A 280 -9.62 8.41 -0.75
N SER A 281 -10.29 9.42 -1.29
CA SER A 281 -9.88 10.83 -1.16
C SER A 281 -8.44 11.07 -1.57
N GLY A 282 -8.01 10.41 -2.64
CA GLY A 282 -6.65 10.48 -3.17
C GLY A 282 -5.58 9.79 -2.32
N ILE A 283 -5.88 9.32 -1.12
CA ILE A 283 -4.95 8.61 -0.23
C ILE A 283 -5.12 7.11 -0.41
N VAL A 284 -4.01 6.42 -0.64
CA VAL A 284 -3.94 4.97 -0.73
C VAL A 284 -3.32 4.42 0.55
N THR A 285 -4.05 3.55 1.24
CA THR A 285 -3.56 2.77 2.38
C THR A 285 -3.13 1.39 1.90
N ILE A 286 -1.85 1.05 2.09
CA ILE A 286 -1.33 -0.29 1.75
C ILE A 286 -1.34 -1.16 3.01
N ALA A 287 -1.83 -2.39 2.88
CA ALA A 287 -1.81 -3.39 3.92
C ALA A 287 -0.37 -3.83 4.27
N GLY A 288 -0.23 -4.60 5.35
CA GLY A 288 1.02 -5.25 5.70
C GLY A 288 1.52 -6.18 4.60
N MET A 289 2.64 -5.82 3.96
CA MET A 289 3.28 -6.61 2.91
C MET A 289 4.47 -7.38 3.46
N ILE A 290 4.36 -8.71 3.48
CA ILE A 290 5.42 -9.64 3.88
C ILE A 290 6.15 -10.23 2.66
N GLY A 291 7.35 -10.75 2.86
CA GLY A 291 8.23 -11.26 1.79
C GLY A 291 7.83 -12.63 1.24
N LEU A 292 6.60 -12.78 0.76
CA LEU A 292 6.11 -14.04 0.18
C LEU A 292 6.46 -14.16 -1.30
N VAL A 293 6.99 -15.32 -1.70
CA VAL A 293 7.17 -15.66 -3.12
C VAL A 293 5.78 -15.89 -3.75
N PRO A 294 5.33 -15.05 -4.70
CA PRO A 294 3.93 -14.98 -5.14
C PRO A 294 3.30 -16.32 -5.56
N HIS A 295 4.05 -17.14 -6.30
CA HIS A 295 3.54 -18.39 -6.83
C HIS A 295 3.57 -19.55 -5.83
N THR A 296 4.36 -19.46 -4.76
CA THR A 296 4.44 -20.52 -3.73
C THR A 296 3.72 -20.17 -2.43
N MET A 297 3.49 -18.88 -2.17
CA MET A 297 2.96 -18.36 -0.91
C MET A 297 3.82 -18.74 0.32
N LYS A 298 5.13 -18.87 0.13
CA LYS A 298 6.11 -19.11 1.20
C LYS A 298 7.03 -17.90 1.37
N VAL A 299 7.52 -17.70 2.59
CA VAL A 299 8.56 -16.70 2.89
C VAL A 299 9.80 -17.01 2.07
N TRP A 300 10.46 -15.99 1.55
CA TRP A 300 11.64 -16.16 0.72
C TRP A 300 12.92 -16.31 1.55
N GLU A 301 13.44 -17.53 1.61
CA GLU A 301 14.61 -17.85 2.44
C GLU A 301 15.94 -17.87 1.67
N ALA A 302 15.92 -18.00 0.35
CA ALA A 302 17.12 -18.33 -0.44
C ALA A 302 18.22 -17.25 -0.40
N GLU A 303 17.83 -15.99 -0.26
CA GLU A 303 18.74 -14.83 -0.16
C GLU A 303 18.82 -14.30 1.29
N GLY A 304 18.37 -15.08 2.27
CA GLY A 304 18.30 -14.69 3.67
C GLY A 304 17.41 -13.45 3.90
N ILE A 305 17.68 -12.73 5.00
CA ILE A 305 16.84 -11.61 5.42
C ILE A 305 16.81 -10.46 4.42
N LYS A 306 17.94 -10.19 3.72
CA LYS A 306 18.02 -9.15 2.68
C LYS A 306 17.03 -9.44 1.54
N GLY A 307 16.91 -10.70 1.14
CA GLY A 307 15.98 -11.13 0.10
C GLY A 307 14.53 -10.95 0.53
N GLU A 308 14.21 -11.40 1.74
CA GLU A 308 12.87 -11.24 2.31
C GLU A 308 12.44 -9.77 2.38
N ILE A 309 13.32 -8.89 2.87
CA ILE A 309 13.09 -7.43 2.91
C ILE A 309 12.88 -6.88 1.50
N ALA A 310 13.76 -7.21 0.55
CA ALA A 310 13.66 -6.72 -0.83
C ALA A 310 12.34 -7.16 -1.49
N LEU A 311 11.93 -8.42 -1.30
CA LEU A 311 10.68 -8.94 -1.86
C LEU A 311 9.44 -8.36 -1.17
N SER A 312 9.50 -8.12 0.14
CA SER A 312 8.46 -7.43 0.89
C SER A 312 8.24 -6.01 0.36
N LEU A 313 9.33 -5.24 0.16
CA LEU A 313 9.28 -3.90 -0.43
C LEU A 313 8.77 -3.95 -1.89
N GLN A 314 9.30 -4.86 -2.71
CA GLN A 314 8.83 -5.04 -4.10
C GLN A 314 7.34 -5.37 -4.18
N SER A 315 6.84 -6.24 -3.30
CA SER A 315 5.42 -6.60 -3.27
C SER A 315 4.55 -5.38 -2.94
N MET A 316 4.98 -4.57 -1.98
CA MET A 316 4.32 -3.29 -1.65
C MET A 316 4.31 -2.34 -2.84
N ILE A 317 5.43 -2.21 -3.55
CA ILE A 317 5.52 -1.31 -4.71
C ILE A 317 4.69 -1.80 -5.90
N ARG A 318 4.65 -3.11 -6.17
CA ARG A 318 3.77 -3.69 -7.20
C ARG A 318 2.29 -3.41 -6.91
N VAL A 319 1.86 -3.57 -5.65
CA VAL A 319 0.50 -3.20 -5.22
C VAL A 319 0.28 -1.70 -5.36
N GLY A 320 1.26 -0.88 -4.98
CA GLY A 320 1.16 0.58 -5.10
C GLY A 320 1.03 1.06 -6.53
N ARG A 321 1.84 0.51 -7.44
CA ARG A 321 1.78 0.79 -8.90
C ARG A 321 0.39 0.52 -9.47
N GLU A 322 -0.20 -0.64 -9.15
CA GLU A 322 -1.57 -0.95 -9.60
C GLU A 322 -2.63 0.00 -9.02
N MET A 323 -2.37 0.56 -7.83
CA MET A 323 -3.21 1.58 -7.21
C MET A 323 -2.90 3.02 -7.67
N ASN A 324 -2.13 3.19 -8.75
CA ASN A 324 -1.70 4.47 -9.32
C ASN A 324 -0.79 5.31 -8.40
N ILE A 325 -0.10 4.67 -7.45
CA ILE A 325 1.04 5.26 -6.75
C ILE A 325 2.24 5.13 -7.67
N HIS A 326 2.58 6.20 -8.39
CA HIS A 326 3.69 6.19 -9.35
C HIS A 326 4.93 6.89 -8.81
N GLY A 327 6.08 6.32 -9.17
CA GLY A 327 7.40 6.79 -8.79
C GLY A 327 7.66 6.78 -7.28
N THR A 328 8.84 7.25 -6.92
CA THR A 328 9.29 7.41 -5.53
C THR A 328 8.53 8.51 -4.79
N LYS A 329 8.10 9.56 -5.48
CA LYS A 329 7.45 10.69 -4.80
C LYS A 329 6.01 10.40 -4.36
N GLY A 330 5.32 9.45 -5.00
CA GLY A 330 3.92 9.12 -4.69
C GLY A 330 3.71 8.51 -3.30
N TRP A 331 4.80 8.08 -2.65
CA TRP A 331 4.79 7.51 -1.30
C TRP A 331 4.85 8.61 -0.24
N LEU A 332 3.99 8.51 0.76
CA LEU A 332 3.83 9.52 1.81
C LEU A 332 4.53 9.16 3.12
N GLY A 333 5.17 8.00 3.15
CA GLY A 333 5.79 7.41 4.31
C GLY A 333 5.03 6.20 4.84
N GLY A 334 5.56 5.59 5.89
CA GLY A 334 4.99 4.36 6.43
C GLY A 334 5.74 3.79 7.61
N VAL A 335 5.45 2.52 7.86
CA VAL A 335 6.00 1.74 8.96
C VAL A 335 6.57 0.44 8.41
N GLY A 336 7.82 0.15 8.76
CA GLY A 336 8.46 -1.14 8.60
C GLY A 336 8.47 -1.87 9.94
N TYR A 337 7.99 -3.10 9.98
CA TYR A 337 8.06 -3.96 11.16
C TYR A 337 9.16 -4.98 10.99
N VAL A 338 9.94 -5.20 12.05
CA VAL A 338 11.00 -6.23 12.10
C VAL A 338 10.84 -7.05 13.38
N ILE A 339 11.19 -8.34 13.35
CA ILE A 339 11.20 -9.19 14.56
C ILE A 339 12.56 -9.20 15.28
N ASP A 340 13.62 -8.73 14.63
CA ASP A 340 14.98 -8.68 15.18
C ASP A 340 15.59 -7.29 14.89
N PRO A 341 16.18 -6.63 15.91
CA PRO A 341 16.78 -5.31 15.75
C PRO A 341 17.97 -5.29 14.76
N SER A 342 18.64 -6.41 14.54
CA SER A 342 19.73 -6.49 13.54
C SER A 342 19.25 -6.25 12.10
N TYR A 343 17.95 -6.43 11.83
CA TYR A 343 17.36 -6.25 10.50
C TYR A 343 17.12 -4.77 10.14
N VAL A 344 17.12 -3.88 11.14
CA VAL A 344 16.83 -2.44 10.97
C VAL A 344 17.78 -1.80 9.96
N LYS A 345 19.08 -2.07 10.07
CA LYS A 345 20.10 -1.49 9.16
C LYS A 345 19.84 -1.90 7.72
N THR A 346 19.63 -3.20 7.49
CA THR A 346 19.37 -3.75 6.15
C THR A 346 18.05 -3.22 5.58
N MET A 347 16.99 -3.12 6.40
CA MET A 347 15.69 -2.57 5.98
C MET A 347 15.81 -1.10 5.59
N LYS A 348 16.53 -0.30 6.39
CA LYS A 348 16.84 1.10 6.08
C LYS A 348 17.63 1.23 4.78
N GLN A 349 18.68 0.42 4.58
CA GLN A 349 19.48 0.44 3.35
C GLN A 349 18.64 0.10 2.12
N ILE A 350 17.82 -0.97 2.16
CA ILE A 350 16.96 -1.36 1.04
C ILE A 350 15.92 -0.29 0.73
N TRP A 351 15.28 0.28 1.76
CA TRP A 351 14.34 1.40 1.61
C TRP A 351 15.04 2.58 0.92
N LEU A 352 16.12 3.08 1.51
CA LEU A 352 16.85 4.23 0.98
C LEU A 352 17.40 3.97 -0.42
N ALA A 353 17.94 2.78 -0.70
CA ALA A 353 18.48 2.43 -2.01
C ALA A 353 17.40 2.41 -3.10
N TRP A 354 16.17 1.98 -2.79
CA TRP A 354 15.06 2.07 -3.76
C TRP A 354 14.72 3.53 -4.06
N PHE A 355 14.63 4.38 -3.04
CA PHE A 355 14.38 5.80 -3.24
C PHE A 355 15.55 6.53 -3.90
N GLN A 356 16.80 6.10 -3.66
CA GLN A 356 18.02 6.68 -4.23
C GLN A 356 18.34 6.21 -5.66
N GLY A 357 17.96 4.97 -6.02
CA GLY A 357 18.22 4.36 -7.32
C GLY A 357 17.57 5.09 -8.50
N ASP A 358 16.51 5.86 -8.24
CA ASP A 358 15.91 6.79 -9.21
C ASP A 358 16.83 7.98 -9.55
N TYR A 359 17.72 8.40 -8.64
CA TYR A 359 18.59 9.58 -8.82
C TYR A 359 19.88 9.26 -9.58
N ALA A 360 20.46 8.07 -9.41
CA ALA A 360 21.74 7.71 -10.04
C ALA A 360 21.63 7.47 -11.56
N ALA A 361 20.42 7.21 -12.07
CA ALA A 361 20.16 7.18 -13.51
C ALA A 361 20.23 8.57 -14.18
N GLU A 362 20.32 9.65 -13.41
CA GLU A 362 20.33 11.05 -13.89
C GLU A 362 21.75 11.58 -14.21
N ASP A 363 22.80 11.14 -13.50
CA ASP A 363 24.11 11.81 -13.51
C ASP A 363 24.98 11.53 -14.76
N ASP A 364 24.74 10.44 -15.48
CA ASP A 364 25.42 10.13 -16.75
C ASP A 364 24.98 11.05 -17.92
N SER A 365 24.03 11.97 -17.69
CA SER A 365 23.46 12.87 -18.72
C SER A 365 23.86 14.35 -18.60
N MET A 366 24.79 14.69 -17.70
CA MET A 366 25.17 16.08 -17.40
C MET A 366 26.13 16.68 -18.44
N ASN A 367 25.59 17.26 -19.51
CA ASN A 367 26.18 18.41 -20.21
C ASN A 367 25.04 19.29 -20.76
N GLY A 368 24.59 20.29 -20.01
CA GLY A 368 23.65 21.30 -20.53
C GLY A 368 22.86 22.11 -19.50
N GLU A 369 23.40 23.29 -19.18
CA GLU A 369 22.76 24.59 -18.86
C GLU A 369 21.68 24.73 -17.74
N THR A 370 21.84 25.83 -17.00
CA THR A 370 21.06 26.34 -15.86
C THR A 370 19.95 27.30 -16.31
N ILE A 371 18.72 27.14 -15.82
CA ILE A 371 17.62 28.11 -16.02
C ILE A 371 16.77 28.26 -14.73
N ASP A 372 16.27 29.50 -14.58
CA ASP A 372 15.57 30.29 -13.54
C ASP A 372 14.52 29.62 -12.60
N PRO A 373 14.35 30.07 -11.33
CA PRO A 373 13.46 29.47 -10.32
C PRO A 373 11.96 29.89 -10.33
N ASP A 374 11.48 30.75 -11.23
CA ASP A 374 10.18 31.44 -11.06
C ASP A 374 9.01 30.94 -11.95
N LEU A 375 8.99 29.68 -12.40
CA LEU A 375 7.90 29.13 -13.22
C LEU A 375 6.89 28.25 -12.44
N ASN A 376 5.84 28.90 -11.91
CA ASN A 376 4.48 28.40 -11.64
C ASN A 376 4.31 26.91 -11.21
N ASN A 377 4.11 26.71 -9.89
CA ASN A 377 3.78 25.44 -9.20
C ASN A 377 2.70 24.55 -9.86
N GLN A 378 1.76 25.09 -10.67
CA GLN A 378 0.72 24.30 -11.32
C GLN A 378 1.22 23.42 -12.47
N MET A 379 2.26 23.84 -13.20
CA MET A 379 2.83 23.03 -14.29
C MET A 379 3.71 21.89 -13.76
N GLU A 380 4.26 22.01 -12.55
CA GLU A 380 5.09 21.00 -11.92
C GLU A 380 4.28 19.78 -11.45
N LEU A 381 3.09 20.02 -10.90
CA LEU A 381 2.15 18.98 -10.48
C LEU A 381 1.72 18.08 -11.65
N GLN A 382 1.43 18.64 -12.83
CA GLN A 382 1.07 17.85 -14.01
C GLN A 382 2.22 16.92 -14.45
N GLY A 383 3.45 17.44 -14.54
CA GLY A 383 4.61 16.63 -14.94
C GLY A 383 5.03 15.56 -13.91
N TYR A 384 4.68 15.77 -12.63
CA TYR A 384 4.94 14.81 -11.55
C TYR A 384 4.14 13.51 -11.77
N PHE A 385 2.88 13.61 -12.18
CA PHE A 385 1.95 12.48 -12.25
C PHE A 385 1.85 11.86 -13.65
N GLU A 386 2.53 12.39 -14.66
CA GLU A 386 2.37 11.97 -16.07
C GLU A 386 3.17 10.71 -16.48
N LYS A 387 4.05 10.18 -15.64
CA LYS A 387 4.89 9.02 -16.00
C LYS A 387 4.21 7.70 -15.62
N SER A 388 3.92 6.88 -16.63
CA SER A 388 3.69 5.43 -16.46
C SER A 388 5.05 4.73 -16.46
N ASP A 389 5.20 3.64 -15.71
CA ASP A 389 6.49 2.91 -15.61
C ASP A 389 6.94 2.28 -16.95
N GLU A 390 6.10 2.29 -17.99
CA GLU A 390 6.39 1.74 -19.32
C GLU A 390 6.57 2.80 -20.43
N ASP A 391 6.29 4.09 -20.18
CA ASP A 391 6.52 5.17 -21.15
C ASP A 391 7.86 5.88 -20.89
N ILE A 392 8.98 5.15 -21.06
CA ILE A 392 10.34 5.71 -20.99
C ILE A 392 10.94 5.82 -22.39
N THR A 393 10.50 6.82 -23.14
CA THR A 393 11.50 7.76 -23.66
C THR A 393 11.50 8.90 -22.65
N PRO A 394 12.64 9.24 -22.03
CA PRO A 394 12.66 10.24 -20.97
C PRO A 394 12.10 11.56 -21.49
N PRO A 395 11.09 12.16 -20.84
CA PRO A 395 10.66 13.50 -21.18
C PRO A 395 11.83 14.46 -21.00
N LYS A 396 11.97 15.41 -21.94
CA LYS A 396 12.97 16.48 -21.85
C LYS A 396 12.81 17.21 -20.51
N GLN A 397 13.85 17.12 -19.69
CA GLN A 397 14.26 18.04 -18.62
C GLN A 397 13.14 18.66 -17.77
N ARG A 398 13.07 18.26 -16.49
CA ARG A 398 12.66 19.16 -15.40
C ARG A 398 13.51 18.90 -14.16
N LYS A 399 14.33 19.90 -13.81
CA LYS A 399 15.03 20.01 -12.53
C LYS A 399 13.99 20.38 -11.47
N LEU A 400 13.44 19.42 -10.72
CA LEU A 400 12.77 19.76 -9.45
C LEU A 400 12.73 18.56 -8.50
N ASN A 401 13.73 18.52 -7.59
CA ASN A 401 13.95 17.44 -6.65
C ASN A 401 13.40 17.81 -5.27
N SER A 402 12.47 17.00 -4.75
CA SER A 402 12.48 16.68 -3.31
C SER A 402 13.68 15.74 -3.13
N ARG A 403 14.74 16.18 -2.47
CA ARG A 403 15.97 15.40 -2.24
C ARG A 403 15.85 14.35 -1.12
N VAL A 404 14.69 14.27 -0.44
CA VAL A 404 14.52 13.46 0.77
C VAL A 404 13.56 12.30 0.51
N PRO A 405 13.93 11.05 0.83
CA PRO A 405 13.04 9.91 0.72
C PRO A 405 11.86 10.04 1.71
N PRO A 406 10.69 9.45 1.42
CA PRO A 406 9.58 9.43 2.35
C PRO A 406 9.98 8.80 3.69
N PRO A 407 9.45 9.31 4.81
CA PRO A 407 9.81 8.84 6.13
C PRO A 407 9.34 7.40 6.35
N LEU A 408 10.18 6.59 6.98
CA LEU A 408 9.85 5.24 7.40
C LEU A 408 10.20 5.09 8.88
N LEU A 409 9.19 4.79 9.69
CA LEU A 409 9.36 4.31 11.06
C LEU A 409 9.67 2.82 11.00
N ILE A 410 10.82 2.39 11.51
CA ILE A 410 11.14 0.97 11.63
C ILE A 410 10.94 0.57 13.09
N LEU A 411 10.05 -0.39 13.33
CA LEU A 411 9.59 -0.80 14.64
C LEU A 411 9.92 -2.27 14.89
N HIS A 412 10.50 -2.55 16.05
CA HIS A 412 10.73 -3.91 16.49
C HIS A 412 9.48 -4.44 17.22
N VAL A 413 8.94 -5.57 16.74
CA VAL A 413 7.73 -6.24 17.24
C VAL A 413 7.99 -7.71 17.54
N ALA A 414 7.04 -8.42 18.18
CA ALA A 414 7.29 -9.76 18.70
C ALA A 414 7.24 -10.82 17.61
N GLN A 415 6.18 -10.80 16.80
CA GLN A 415 5.95 -11.77 15.72
C GLN A 415 5.15 -11.14 14.59
N LEU A 416 5.36 -11.64 13.37
CA LEU A 416 4.61 -11.27 12.18
C LEU A 416 3.88 -12.48 11.59
N PRO A 417 2.88 -12.27 10.71
CA PRO A 417 2.10 -13.36 10.12
C PRO A 417 2.97 -14.36 9.35
N ILE A 418 2.56 -15.63 9.37
CA ILE A 418 3.15 -16.72 8.56
C ILE A 418 4.66 -16.95 8.88
N GLY A 419 5.15 -16.44 10.01
CA GLY A 419 6.56 -16.56 10.40
C GLY A 419 7.49 -15.65 9.58
N SER A 420 6.95 -14.59 8.97
CA SER A 420 7.74 -13.52 8.34
C SER A 420 8.64 -12.86 9.38
N ASN A 421 9.81 -12.40 8.94
CA ASN A 421 10.75 -11.63 9.74
C ASN A 421 10.52 -10.12 9.61
N VAL A 422 9.94 -9.70 8.47
CA VAL A 422 9.72 -8.28 8.14
C VAL A 422 8.38 -8.03 7.46
N GLU A 423 7.88 -6.81 7.58
CA GLU A 423 6.64 -6.34 6.93
C GLU A 423 6.73 -4.83 6.63
N PHE A 424 6.30 -4.38 5.45
CA PHE A 424 6.11 -2.95 5.15
C PHE A 424 4.62 -2.58 5.07
N ALA A 425 4.25 -1.44 5.65
CA ALA A 425 2.91 -0.86 5.55
C ALA A 425 3.00 0.65 5.36
N CYS A 426 2.62 1.15 4.18
CA CYS A 426 2.84 2.54 3.79
C CYS A 426 1.57 3.22 3.28
N LEU A 427 1.62 4.54 3.25
CA LEU A 427 0.64 5.40 2.60
C LEU A 427 1.20 5.92 1.28
N GLY A 428 0.32 6.13 0.31
CA GLY A 428 0.66 6.78 -0.95
C GLY A 428 -0.49 7.61 -1.52
N LEU A 429 -0.24 8.18 -2.69
CA LEU A 429 -1.20 9.00 -3.42
C LEU A 429 -1.66 8.36 -4.72
N ASP A 430 -2.98 8.35 -4.94
CA ASP A 430 -3.57 7.99 -6.22
C ASP A 430 -3.34 9.14 -7.20
N SER A 431 -2.34 9.00 -8.07
CA SER A 431 -1.99 10.01 -9.07
C SER A 431 -3.13 10.33 -10.03
N ALA A 432 -3.97 9.34 -10.39
CA ALA A 432 -5.08 9.53 -11.29
C ALA A 432 -6.20 10.37 -10.65
N PHE A 433 -6.43 10.16 -9.35
CA PHE A 433 -7.36 10.98 -8.57
C PHE A 433 -6.95 12.46 -8.58
N ILE A 434 -5.67 12.75 -8.33
CA ILE A 434 -5.15 14.12 -8.30
C ILE A 434 -5.28 14.79 -9.67
N ARG A 435 -4.91 14.08 -10.76
CA ARG A 435 -5.06 14.59 -12.13
C ARG A 435 -6.52 14.89 -12.49
N GLY A 436 -7.45 14.01 -12.10
CA GLY A 436 -8.88 14.16 -12.39
C GLY A 436 -9.47 15.43 -11.76
N LYS A 437 -9.13 15.71 -10.49
CA LYS A 437 -9.59 16.94 -9.81
C LYS A 437 -8.95 18.21 -10.39
N ALA A 438 -7.67 18.16 -10.78
CA ALA A 438 -7.01 19.30 -11.42
C ALA A 438 -7.60 19.64 -12.81
N ALA A 439 -8.05 18.63 -13.57
CA ALA A 439 -8.67 18.84 -14.89
C ALA A 439 -10.11 19.36 -14.80
N ALA A 440 -10.88 18.96 -13.78
CA ALA A 440 -12.26 19.41 -13.57
C ALA A 440 -12.36 20.92 -13.23
N GLY A 441 -11.30 21.54 -12.71
CA GLY A 441 -11.26 22.99 -12.43
C GLY A 441 -11.06 23.90 -13.64
N LYS A 442 -11.10 23.38 -14.88
CA LYS A 442 -10.88 24.12 -16.13
C LYS A 442 -12.09 24.19 -17.07
N SER A 443 -13.29 23.77 -16.64
CA SER A 443 -14.50 23.93 -17.45
C SER A 443 -15.07 25.36 -17.32
N ASP A 444 -15.39 25.98 -18.46
CA ASP A 444 -15.76 27.40 -18.63
C ASP A 444 -17.16 27.84 -18.13
N ASP A 445 -17.90 27.02 -17.38
CA ASP A 445 -19.29 27.35 -17.00
C ASP A 445 -19.54 27.31 -15.48
N GLU A 446 -19.95 28.50 -14.99
CA GLU A 446 -20.64 28.87 -13.74
C GLU A 446 -20.06 28.48 -12.37
N GLU A 447 -19.85 29.52 -11.55
CA GLU A 447 -19.38 29.54 -10.17
C GLU A 447 -20.14 28.57 -9.24
N SER A 448 -19.68 27.33 -9.16
CA SER A 448 -19.83 26.51 -7.95
C SER A 448 -18.47 26.33 -7.29
N ASP A 449 -18.44 26.57 -5.98
CA ASP A 449 -17.29 26.84 -5.11
C ASP A 449 -16.38 25.60 -4.86
N LEU A 450 -16.05 24.83 -5.91
CA LEU A 450 -15.13 23.69 -5.89
C LEU A 450 -13.68 24.09 -6.21
N SER A 451 -13.43 25.36 -6.54
CA SER A 451 -12.11 25.94 -6.83
C SER A 451 -11.21 26.12 -5.59
N LYS A 452 -11.69 25.81 -4.38
CA LYS A 452 -10.95 26.01 -3.12
C LYS A 452 -10.07 24.84 -2.67
N GLN A 453 -10.13 23.67 -3.30
CA GLN A 453 -9.20 22.58 -3.00
C GLN A 453 -7.93 22.71 -3.84
N ASN A 454 -7.07 23.68 -3.52
CA ASN A 454 -5.68 23.66 -4.00
C ASN A 454 -4.98 22.45 -3.37
N TRP A 455 -4.64 21.45 -4.18
CA TRP A 455 -3.79 20.33 -3.80
C TRP A 455 -2.33 20.77 -3.81
N ASP A 456 -1.96 21.62 -2.85
CA ASP A 456 -0.57 22.03 -2.67
C ASP A 456 0.22 20.86 -2.09
N LEU A 457 1.15 20.30 -2.87
CA LEU A 457 2.07 19.26 -2.41
C LEU A 457 3.31 19.92 -1.81
N GLY A 458 3.37 19.96 -0.48
CA GLY A 458 4.54 20.43 0.26
C GLY A 458 5.10 19.31 1.13
N ASN A 459 6.39 18.98 0.94
CA ASN A 459 7.16 18.15 1.87
C ASN A 459 8.15 19.05 2.62
N SER A 460 8.20 18.92 3.94
CA SER A 460 9.23 19.54 4.76
C SER A 460 9.70 18.57 5.83
N VAL A 461 11.02 18.51 6.03
CA VAL A 461 11.62 17.92 7.22
C VAL A 461 11.98 19.04 8.16
N SER A 462 11.56 18.90 9.41
CA SER A 462 11.76 19.89 10.46
C SER A 462 12.27 19.21 11.73
N GLU A 463 12.98 19.99 12.52
CA GLU A 463 13.56 19.58 13.79
C GLU A 463 13.25 20.66 14.84
N SER A 464 13.00 20.24 16.09
CA SER A 464 12.76 21.17 17.19
C SER A 464 14.04 21.91 17.58
N LEU A 465 13.89 23.06 18.25
CA LEU A 465 15.02 23.90 18.66
C LEU A 465 16.03 23.18 19.58
N ASP A 466 15.58 22.16 20.31
CA ASP A 466 16.39 21.32 21.18
C ASP A 466 16.93 20.05 20.50
N GLY A 467 16.60 19.81 19.22
CA GLY A 467 17.05 18.64 18.44
C GLY A 467 16.40 17.31 18.83
N ASN A 468 15.43 17.33 19.74
CA ASN A 468 14.84 16.11 20.30
C ASN A 468 13.71 15.56 19.44
N LEU A 469 12.89 16.42 18.83
CA LEU A 469 11.77 16.04 17.99
C LEU A 469 12.10 16.32 16.53
N ILE A 470 12.05 15.25 15.72
CA ILE A 470 12.24 15.34 14.28
C ILE A 470 10.97 14.84 13.61
N TRP A 471 10.51 15.57 12.58
CA TRP A 471 9.33 15.17 11.84
C TRP A 471 9.41 15.56 10.37
N SER A 472 8.68 14.80 9.57
CA SER A 472 8.42 15.07 8.16
C SER A 472 6.94 15.30 7.99
N SER A 473 6.56 16.40 7.35
CA SER A 473 5.17 16.74 7.08
C SER A 473 4.88 16.83 5.61
N PHE A 474 3.75 16.25 5.19
CA PHE A 474 3.21 16.30 3.85
C PHE A 474 1.87 17.02 3.89
N LYS A 475 1.79 18.15 3.20
CA LYS A 475 0.54 18.84 2.91
C LYS A 475 0.01 18.33 1.58
N ILE A 476 -1.25 17.89 1.57
CA ILE A 476 -1.89 17.24 0.43
C ILE A 476 -3.37 17.64 0.40
N GLY A 477 -3.69 18.67 -0.37
CA GLY A 477 -5.05 19.21 -0.39
C GLY A 477 -5.49 19.64 1.02
N PRO A 478 -6.62 19.13 1.54
CA PRO A 478 -7.05 19.43 2.90
C PRO A 478 -6.25 18.68 3.97
N HIS A 479 -5.47 17.66 3.60
CA HIS A 479 -4.80 16.78 4.57
C HIS A 479 -3.40 17.28 4.93
N LEU A 480 -3.05 17.12 6.20
CA LEU A 480 -1.71 17.23 6.73
C LEU A 480 -1.32 15.86 7.32
N LEU A 481 -0.33 15.21 6.73
CA LEU A 481 0.26 13.99 7.25
C LEU A 481 1.59 14.33 7.89
N VAL A 482 1.82 13.86 9.11
CA VAL A 482 3.08 14.06 9.81
C VAL A 482 3.57 12.72 10.32
N TRP A 483 4.84 12.45 10.06
CA TRP A 483 5.56 11.32 10.61
C TRP A 483 6.71 11.89 11.42
N GLY A 484 7.02 11.31 12.58
CA GLY A 484 8.17 11.78 13.33
C GLY A 484 8.59 10.86 14.46
N ALA A 485 9.68 11.26 15.11
CA ALA A 485 10.24 10.55 16.23
C ALA A 485 10.84 11.55 17.24
N LEU A 486 10.71 11.21 18.53
CA LEU A 486 11.19 11.99 19.67
C LEU A 486 12.31 11.21 20.38
N LYS A 487 13.42 11.90 20.65
CA LYS A 487 14.47 11.48 21.59
C LYS A 487 14.20 12.16 22.93
N GLY A 488 14.13 11.40 24.02
CA GLY A 488 14.02 11.98 25.37
C GLY A 488 12.62 11.98 25.99
N ASN A 489 12.29 13.03 26.75
CA ASN A 489 11.17 13.01 27.70
C ASN A 489 9.80 13.15 27.03
N ILE A 490 8.95 12.14 27.24
CA ILE A 490 7.58 12.05 26.74
C ILE A 490 6.67 13.21 27.19
N ASN A 491 6.98 13.88 28.30
CA ASN A 491 6.09 14.84 28.94
C ASN A 491 5.82 16.09 28.10
N ASP A 492 6.75 16.45 27.22
CA ASP A 492 6.64 17.61 26.33
C ASP A 492 6.11 17.23 24.94
N PHE A 493 5.90 15.93 24.67
CA PHE A 493 5.43 15.44 23.38
C PHE A 493 4.08 16.04 23.01
N ALA A 494 3.11 16.06 23.93
CA ALA A 494 1.78 16.61 23.67
C ALA A 494 1.83 18.09 23.27
N THR A 495 2.69 18.88 23.93
CA THR A 495 2.89 20.29 23.59
C THR A 495 3.58 20.44 22.23
N SER A 496 4.57 19.60 21.93
CA SER A 496 5.32 19.68 20.68
C SER A 496 4.49 19.23 19.47
N VAL A 497 3.71 18.15 19.57
CA VAL A 497 2.79 17.73 18.51
C VAL A 497 1.67 18.74 18.30
N LYS A 498 1.18 19.38 19.38
CA LYS A 498 0.23 20.49 19.26
C LYS A 498 0.83 21.69 18.50
N LYS A 499 2.14 21.95 18.60
CA LYS A 499 2.80 23.02 17.81
C LYS A 499 2.96 22.65 16.33
N ILE A 500 3.12 21.37 16.03
CA ILE A 500 3.19 20.86 14.66
C ILE A 500 1.85 21.05 13.95
N GLN A 501 0.75 20.83 14.67
CA GLN A 501 -0.60 21.12 14.19
C GLN A 501 -0.90 22.62 14.31
N THR A 502 -0.99 23.33 13.19
CA THR A 502 -1.42 24.74 13.22
C THR A 502 -2.91 24.84 13.53
N GLU A 503 -3.37 26.02 13.99
CA GLU A 503 -4.80 26.27 14.30
C GLU A 503 -5.75 26.00 13.11
N GLU A 504 -5.21 25.94 11.89
CA GLU A 504 -5.95 25.64 10.66
C GLU A 504 -6.30 24.17 10.46
N TYR A 505 -5.68 23.24 11.22
CA TYR A 505 -5.89 21.80 11.05
C TYR A 505 -6.50 21.19 12.31
N SER A 506 -7.47 20.29 12.14
CA SER A 506 -7.98 19.39 13.18
C SER A 506 -7.39 18.00 13.05
N PRO A 507 -7.11 17.31 14.18
CA PRO A 507 -6.55 15.97 14.11
C PRO A 507 -7.63 14.98 13.66
N ILE A 508 -7.24 14.03 12.82
CA ILE A 508 -8.07 12.90 12.39
C ILE A 508 -7.64 11.63 13.13
N SER A 509 -6.33 11.39 13.20
CA SER A 509 -5.79 10.21 13.87
C SER A 509 -4.38 10.47 14.35
N LEU A 510 -4.08 10.01 15.56
CA LEU A 510 -2.72 9.99 16.08
C LEU A 510 -2.36 8.56 16.51
N THR A 511 -1.39 7.96 15.84
CA THR A 511 -0.79 6.69 16.26
C THR A 511 0.58 6.98 16.86
N ILE A 512 0.81 6.54 18.09
CA ILE A 512 2.08 6.65 18.78
C ILE A 512 2.65 5.27 19.08
N TYR A 513 3.93 5.10 18.76
CA TYR A 513 4.75 3.94 19.06
C TYR A 513 5.64 4.32 20.22
N LEU A 514 5.56 3.56 21.30
CA LEU A 514 6.24 3.87 22.55
C LEU A 514 7.25 2.78 22.84
N ASP A 515 8.46 3.20 23.19
CA ASP A 515 9.44 2.29 23.75
C ASP A 515 8.93 1.69 25.08
N PRO A 516 9.60 0.65 25.59
CA PRO A 516 9.15 -0.05 26.79
C PRO A 516 9.02 0.90 27.99
N GLN A 517 10.04 1.69 28.31
CA GLN A 517 10.05 2.55 29.51
C GLN A 517 8.98 3.64 29.47
N THR A 518 8.70 4.12 28.27
CA THR A 518 7.75 5.18 28.00
C THR A 518 6.31 4.68 28.15
N TRP A 519 6.08 3.39 27.94
CA TRP A 519 4.76 2.75 28.03
C TRP A 519 4.10 2.88 29.42
N GLU A 520 4.88 2.91 30.50
CA GLU A 520 4.36 3.10 31.87
C GLU A 520 3.69 4.47 32.06
N HIS A 521 4.04 5.45 31.24
CA HIS A 521 3.56 6.83 31.32
C HIS A 521 2.40 7.12 30.34
N THR A 522 1.91 6.09 29.63
CA THR A 522 0.91 6.24 28.56
C THR A 522 -0.36 6.93 29.04
N ASN A 523 -0.89 6.62 30.23
CA ASN A 523 -2.13 7.24 30.73
C ASN A 523 -1.99 8.76 30.91
N ASN A 524 -0.86 9.23 31.44
CA ASN A 524 -0.59 10.66 31.59
C ASN A 524 -0.45 11.32 30.21
N LEU A 525 0.25 10.66 29.28
CA LEU A 525 0.39 11.14 27.92
C LEU A 525 -0.95 11.26 27.20
N THR A 526 -1.77 10.23 27.24
CA THR A 526 -3.09 10.22 26.58
C THR A 526 -3.99 11.29 27.17
N ALA A 527 -3.96 11.51 28.49
CA ALA A 527 -4.68 12.61 29.12
C ALA A 527 -4.20 13.99 28.61
N LYS A 528 -2.87 14.22 28.60
CA LYS A 528 -2.29 15.46 28.06
C LYS A 528 -2.59 15.68 26.57
N LEU A 529 -2.58 14.62 25.78
CA LEU A 529 -2.93 14.66 24.35
C LEU A 529 -4.41 14.97 24.16
N THR A 530 -5.28 14.39 24.99
CA THR A 530 -6.72 14.71 24.99
C THR A 530 -6.93 16.18 25.35
N ASP A 531 -6.28 16.69 26.40
CA ASP A 531 -6.30 18.12 26.79
C ASP A 531 -5.73 19.03 25.68
N ALA A 532 -4.81 18.51 24.88
CA ALA A 532 -4.24 19.20 23.73
C ALA A 532 -5.13 19.18 22.48
N GLY A 533 -6.22 18.38 22.47
CA GLY A 533 -7.18 18.27 21.37
C GLY A 533 -7.08 16.98 20.55
N PHE A 534 -6.35 15.95 21.02
CA PHE A 534 -6.23 14.65 20.36
C PHE A 534 -7.01 13.59 21.15
N SER A 535 -8.26 13.32 20.76
CA SER A 535 -9.17 12.43 21.47
C SER A 535 -9.22 10.99 20.92
N GLY A 536 -8.66 10.73 19.74
CA GLY A 536 -8.42 9.39 19.18
C GLY A 536 -6.94 9.09 19.02
N VAL A 537 -6.34 8.50 20.05
CA VAL A 537 -4.91 8.18 20.11
C VAL A 537 -4.71 6.68 20.26
N ALA A 538 -4.10 6.04 19.26
CA ALA A 538 -3.63 4.67 19.37
C ALA A 538 -2.23 4.64 19.96
N CYS A 539 -2.04 3.87 21.02
CA CYS A 539 -0.76 3.72 21.68
C CYS A 539 -0.28 2.28 21.48
N LEU A 540 0.91 2.11 20.91
CA LEU A 540 1.47 0.80 20.60
C LEU A 540 2.81 0.62 21.30
N PRO A 541 2.96 -0.40 22.17
CA PRO A 541 4.25 -0.73 22.71
C PRO A 541 5.10 -1.41 21.64
N VAL A 542 6.34 -0.96 21.51
CA VAL A 542 7.33 -1.54 20.61
C VAL A 542 8.63 -1.75 21.36
N PHE A 543 9.44 -2.71 20.91
CA PHE A 543 10.71 -3.02 21.57
C PHE A 543 11.79 -1.98 21.25
N ASN A 544 11.76 -1.43 20.05
CA ASN A 544 12.71 -0.43 19.59
C ASN A 544 12.10 0.39 18.44
N ILE A 545 12.55 1.64 18.30
CA ILE A 545 12.09 2.59 17.30
C ILE A 545 13.33 3.09 16.55
N SER A 546 13.26 3.06 15.23
CA SER A 546 14.26 3.62 14.34
C SER A 546 13.61 4.42 13.23
N TRP A 547 14.36 5.36 12.66
CA TRP A 547 13.84 6.35 11.73
C TRP A 547 14.80 6.59 10.57
N THR A 548 14.26 6.72 9.36
CA THR A 548 15.08 6.79 8.14
C THR A 548 15.56 8.18 7.75
N ALA A 549 15.05 9.29 8.32
CA ALA A 549 15.44 10.63 7.87
C ALA A 549 16.86 11.11 8.29
N HIS A 550 17.65 10.30 9.00
CA HIS A 550 19.07 10.60 9.25
C HIS A 550 19.99 9.69 8.43
N GLU A 551 20.90 10.30 7.66
CA GLU A 551 21.90 9.62 6.82
C GLU A 551 23.11 9.07 7.59
N GLU A 552 23.35 9.48 8.84
CA GLU A 552 24.52 9.03 9.59
C GLU A 552 24.43 7.54 9.98
N ASP A 553 25.59 6.87 9.88
CA ASP A 553 25.91 5.48 10.25
C ASP A 553 25.58 5.05 11.69
N ALA A 554 24.94 5.93 12.46
CA ALA A 554 24.47 5.59 13.79
C ALA A 554 23.34 4.57 13.68
N GLU A 555 23.52 3.44 14.38
CA GLU A 555 22.46 2.58 14.88
C GLU A 555 21.48 3.42 15.73
N SER A 556 20.68 4.31 15.14
CA SER A 556 19.81 5.27 15.83
C SER A 556 18.58 4.61 16.48
N SER A 557 18.83 3.49 17.16
CA SER A 557 18.21 3.12 18.42
C SER A 557 18.34 4.26 19.44
N GLY A 558 17.27 4.54 20.17
CA GLY A 558 17.23 5.61 21.19
C GLY A 558 16.09 6.62 21.05
N TYR A 559 15.20 6.47 20.07
CA TYR A 559 13.92 7.19 20.08
C TYR A 559 12.99 6.55 21.12
N SER A 560 12.42 7.37 21.99
CA SER A 560 11.44 6.95 23.00
C SER A 560 10.02 6.91 22.45
N VAL A 561 9.73 7.76 21.45
CA VAL A 561 8.43 7.85 20.78
C VAL A 561 8.61 7.95 19.27
N GLY A 562 7.85 7.15 18.52
CA GLY A 562 7.59 7.34 17.10
C GLY A 562 6.12 7.70 16.91
N PHE A 563 5.75 8.48 15.90
CA PHE A 563 4.34 8.82 15.68
C PHE A 563 3.98 9.04 14.22
N ALA A 564 2.71 8.81 13.94
CA ALA A 564 2.03 9.15 12.70
C ALA A 564 0.76 9.94 13.02
N LEU A 565 0.68 11.17 12.52
CA LEU A 565 -0.46 12.07 12.66
C LEU A 565 -1.09 12.29 11.28
N ARG A 566 -2.40 12.11 11.19
CA ARG A 566 -3.23 12.63 10.09
C ARG A 566 -4.10 13.73 10.66
N ALA A 567 -4.10 14.87 10.01
CA ALA A 567 -4.96 16.01 10.31
C ALA A 567 -5.62 16.52 9.02
N THR A 568 -6.71 17.26 9.14
CA THR A 568 -7.40 17.89 8.00
C THR A 568 -7.67 19.35 8.31
N ARG A 569 -7.67 20.21 7.29
CA ARG A 569 -8.05 21.61 7.44
C ARG A 569 -9.45 21.71 8.03
N THR A 570 -9.60 22.54 9.06
CA THR A 570 -10.91 23.04 9.50
C THR A 570 -11.42 23.98 8.42
N SER A 571 -12.52 23.61 7.77
CA SER A 571 -13.18 24.41 6.73
C SER A 571 -13.38 25.86 7.13
#